data_AF-A0A9W7WRG9-F1
#
_entry.id   AF-A0A9W7WRG9-F1
#
_cell.length_a   1.000
_cell.length_b   1.000
_cell.length_c   1.000
_cell.angle_alpha   90.00
_cell.angle_beta   90.00
_cell.angle_gamma   90.00
#
_symmetry.space_group_name_H-M   'P 1'
#
loop_
_entity.id
_entity.type
_entity.pdbx_description
1 polymer ?
#
loop_
_entity_poly.entity_id
_entity_poly.type
_entity_poly.pdbx_seq_one_letter_code
_entity_poly.pdbx_strand_id
1 'polypeptide(L)'
;MSTRRNARNVVETYFDGQHLSLYDLKEEEIDHRYLFKNNIPAYPESVEFDVKKVSHVTGRCGLEGIFTDLGFRQPSNTSHFLWWELSITTDDICSAEQRFLTSLSPCTHICDQLPFLEYFTSKAFQKESPYGNFRFTFSIRELLYHYGDQFCHDQSPVLRVYETVLYKQEILYTIVVHPRNIHCYDDYPRLPKNGDGVCGYAKGSIWWRCQSPSETYRHRFNVNWNNQYYVWDHVCLALHMEPGWVLHVDQDRLFKRLNVCEVSQRHLLKPPETPLSLNEADNIFTNLKAGVGYPGVRD
;
A
#
# COMPACT_ATOMS: atom_id res chain seq x y z
N MET A 1 5.69 16.53 14.98
CA MET A 1 6.48 16.45 13.73
C MET A 1 7.92 16.08 14.05
N SER A 2 8.48 15.10 13.34
CA SER A 2 9.89 14.70 13.44
C SER A 2 10.46 14.38 12.06
N THR A 3 11.79 14.35 11.94
CA THR A 3 12.47 13.93 10.69
C THR A 3 13.38 12.73 10.96
N ARG A 4 13.47 11.81 9.99
CA ARG A 4 14.39 10.66 10.07
C ARG A 4 14.96 10.31 8.70
N ARG A 5 16.05 9.54 8.68
CA ARG A 5 16.55 8.89 7.46
C ARG A 5 16.05 7.44 7.45
N ASN A 6 15.37 7.05 6.39
CA ASN A 6 14.92 5.67 6.23
C ASN A 6 16.05 4.74 5.76
N ALA A 7 15.74 3.44 5.62
CA ALA A 7 16.68 2.42 5.17
C ALA A 7 17.25 2.65 3.75
N ARG A 8 16.69 3.58 2.97
CA ARG A 8 17.21 4.01 1.66
C ARG A 8 18.02 5.31 1.74
N ASN A 9 18.35 5.75 2.95
CA ASN A 9 19.04 7.00 3.23
C ASN A 9 18.30 8.26 2.73
N VAL A 10 16.99 8.16 2.56
CA VAL A 10 16.11 9.29 2.20
C VAL A 10 15.62 9.95 3.49
N VAL A 11 15.70 11.27 3.54
CA VAL A 11 15.13 12.06 4.64
C VAL A 11 13.62 12.14 4.45
N GLU A 12 12.87 11.78 5.47
CA GLU A 12 11.41 11.83 5.52
C GLU A 12 10.94 12.59 6.77
N THR A 13 9.81 13.26 6.65
CA THR A 13 9.12 13.90 7.77
C THR A 13 7.97 13.02 8.18
N TYR A 14 7.77 12.81 9.48
CA TYR A 14 6.72 11.94 9.97
C TYR A 14 6.00 12.51 11.20
N PHE A 15 4.77 12.05 11.38
CA PHE A 15 3.86 12.39 12.46
C PHE A 15 3.43 11.10 13.14
N ASP A 16 4.07 10.83 14.27
CA ASP A 16 3.84 9.63 15.08
C ASP A 16 2.47 9.67 15.75
N GLY A 17 1.76 8.54 15.78
CA GLY A 17 0.43 8.42 16.40
C GLY A 17 -0.71 9.06 15.64
N GLN A 18 -0.48 9.56 14.42
CA GLN A 18 -1.45 10.41 13.71
C GLN A 18 -1.62 9.99 12.25
N HIS A 19 -2.86 10.06 11.77
CA HIS A 19 -3.19 10.08 10.33
C HIS A 19 -3.73 11.47 10.00
N LEU A 20 -2.85 12.38 9.62
CA LEU A 20 -3.20 13.77 9.30
C LEU A 20 -3.81 13.87 7.91
N SER A 21 -4.97 14.50 7.80
CA SER A 21 -5.55 14.76 6.48
C SER A 21 -4.71 15.78 5.70
N LEU A 22 -4.93 15.88 4.38
CA LEU A 22 -4.30 16.88 3.54
C LEU A 22 -4.61 18.32 3.99
N TYR A 23 -5.77 18.54 4.64
CA TYR A 23 -6.11 19.80 5.27
C TYR A 23 -5.25 20.03 6.52
N ASP A 24 -5.19 19.06 7.43
CA ASP A 24 -4.38 19.17 8.65
C ASP A 24 -2.90 19.39 8.31
N LEU A 25 -2.37 18.67 7.33
CA LEU A 25 -0.99 18.82 6.84
C LEU A 25 -0.69 20.23 6.30
N LYS A 26 -1.69 20.96 5.77
CA LYS A 26 -1.52 22.35 5.31
C LYS A 26 -1.54 23.35 6.47
N GLU A 27 -2.14 23.00 7.59
CA GLU A 27 -2.11 23.82 8.80
C GLU A 27 -0.80 23.63 9.60
N GLU A 28 -0.06 22.55 9.33
CA GLU A 28 1.26 22.30 9.92
C GLU A 28 2.36 23.17 9.28
N GLU A 29 3.32 23.62 10.10
CA GLU A 29 4.51 24.35 9.63
C GLU A 29 5.56 23.40 9.04
N ILE A 30 5.32 22.91 7.81
CA ILE A 30 6.20 21.93 7.13
C ILE A 30 6.88 22.46 5.87
N ASP A 31 8.15 22.09 5.65
CA ASP A 31 8.95 22.45 4.46
C ASP A 31 8.64 21.56 3.23
N HIS A 32 7.35 21.28 3.00
CA HIS A 32 6.87 20.52 1.83
C HIS A 32 6.10 21.45 0.91
N ARG A 33 6.83 22.34 0.20
CA ARG A 33 6.27 23.36 -0.71
C ARG A 33 5.26 22.85 -1.74
N TYR A 34 5.26 21.56 -2.06
CA TYR A 34 4.27 20.99 -2.99
C TYR A 34 2.85 20.99 -2.42
N LEU A 35 2.67 20.90 -1.09
CA LEU A 35 1.35 20.89 -0.44
C LEU A 35 0.63 22.24 -0.58
N PHE A 36 1.40 23.33 -0.65
CA PHE A 36 0.91 24.71 -0.71
C PHE A 36 0.75 25.24 -2.15
N LYS A 37 0.72 24.35 -3.15
CA LYS A 37 0.47 24.75 -4.53
C LYS A 37 -1.00 25.16 -4.70
N ASN A 38 -1.20 26.41 -5.11
CA ASN A 38 -2.54 27.00 -5.27
C ASN A 38 -3.12 26.86 -6.68
N ASN A 39 -2.34 26.33 -7.63
CA ASN A 39 -2.71 26.21 -9.04
C ASN A 39 -3.03 24.76 -9.46
N ILE A 40 -3.50 23.92 -8.51
CA ILE A 40 -3.88 22.53 -8.79
C ILE A 40 -5.26 22.53 -9.48
N PRO A 41 -5.38 21.90 -10.67
CA PRO A 41 -6.67 21.74 -11.36
C PRO A 41 -7.67 21.01 -10.46
N ALA A 42 -8.96 21.31 -10.57
CA ALA A 42 -9.99 20.59 -9.82
C ALA A 42 -9.91 19.07 -10.06
N TYR A 43 -10.05 18.31 -8.97
CA TYR A 43 -9.94 16.86 -8.97
C TYR A 43 -10.87 16.27 -7.89
N PRO A 44 -11.17 14.97 -7.93
CA PRO A 44 -12.06 14.35 -6.95
C PRO A 44 -11.33 14.24 -5.61
N GLU A 45 -11.62 15.19 -4.71
CA GLU A 45 -11.10 15.18 -3.35
C GLU A 45 -11.93 14.23 -2.47
N SER A 46 -11.29 13.54 -1.54
CA SER A 46 -11.93 12.69 -0.53
C SER A 46 -12.75 11.52 -1.09
N VAL A 47 -12.21 10.84 -2.09
CA VAL A 47 -12.82 9.63 -2.68
C VAL A 47 -12.70 8.48 -1.69
N GLU A 48 -13.83 7.93 -1.24
CA GLU A 48 -13.85 6.84 -0.27
C GLU A 48 -13.76 5.46 -0.96
N PHE A 49 -12.66 4.76 -0.72
CA PHE A 49 -12.43 3.37 -1.09
C PHE A 49 -12.83 2.44 0.07
N ASP A 50 -13.32 1.24 -0.27
CA ASP A 50 -13.58 0.15 0.69
C ASP A 50 -12.77 -1.07 0.25
N VAL A 51 -11.51 -1.13 0.67
CA VAL A 51 -10.52 -2.08 0.14
C VAL A 51 -10.47 -3.34 0.99
N LYS A 52 -10.64 -4.49 0.35
CA LYS A 52 -10.67 -5.82 1.03
C LYS A 52 -9.38 -6.61 0.90
N LYS A 53 -8.47 -6.18 0.03
CA LYS A 53 -7.26 -6.91 -0.33
C LYS A 53 -6.03 -6.07 -0.06
N VAL A 54 -4.96 -6.78 0.29
CA VAL A 54 -3.62 -6.22 0.44
C VAL A 54 -2.64 -7.05 -0.36
N SER A 55 -1.53 -6.44 -0.75
CA SER A 55 -0.48 -7.13 -1.46
C SER A 55 0.90 -6.89 -0.87
N HIS A 56 1.72 -7.92 -0.92
CA HIS A 56 3.15 -7.88 -0.66
C HIS A 56 3.87 -8.16 -1.97
N VAL A 57 4.74 -7.24 -2.39
CA VAL A 57 5.49 -7.38 -3.65
C VAL A 57 6.97 -7.54 -3.35
N THR A 58 7.59 -8.48 -4.05
CA THR A 58 9.02 -8.80 -3.90
C THR A 58 9.67 -9.07 -5.25
N GLY A 59 11.00 -8.92 -5.28
CA GLY A 59 11.86 -9.46 -6.32
C GLY A 59 12.07 -10.98 -6.18
N ARG A 60 12.93 -11.52 -7.03
CA ARG A 60 13.22 -12.96 -7.12
C ARG A 60 13.78 -13.53 -5.82
N CYS A 61 14.70 -12.84 -5.16
CA CYS A 61 15.33 -13.36 -3.94
C CYS A 61 14.29 -13.50 -2.82
N GLY A 62 13.39 -12.52 -2.68
CA GLY A 62 12.32 -12.64 -1.68
C GLY A 62 11.27 -13.67 -2.06
N LEU A 63 10.99 -13.90 -3.36
CA LEU A 63 10.16 -15.03 -3.79
C LEU A 63 10.76 -16.37 -3.32
N GLU A 64 12.03 -16.60 -3.64
CA GLU A 64 12.74 -17.83 -3.27
C GLU A 64 12.77 -18.00 -1.74
N GLY A 65 13.03 -16.93 -1.00
CA GLY A 65 12.97 -16.91 0.47
C GLY A 65 11.60 -17.28 1.01
N ILE A 66 10.53 -16.67 0.49
CA ILE A 66 9.15 -16.94 0.93
C ILE A 66 8.77 -18.41 0.76
N PHE A 67 9.14 -19.01 -0.38
CA PHE A 67 8.86 -20.43 -0.62
C PHE A 67 9.77 -21.36 0.17
N THR A 68 11.02 -20.97 0.44
CA THR A 68 11.94 -21.74 1.29
C THR A 68 11.44 -21.78 2.74
N ASP A 69 10.96 -20.64 3.24
CA ASP A 69 10.45 -20.51 4.61
C ASP A 69 8.98 -20.91 4.76
N LEU A 70 8.29 -21.22 3.66
CA LEU A 70 6.84 -21.42 3.61
C LEU A 70 6.06 -20.28 4.30
N GLY A 71 6.48 -19.04 4.04
CA GLY A 71 5.93 -17.88 4.73
C GLY A 71 6.73 -16.59 4.56
N PHE A 72 6.29 -15.54 5.24
CA PHE A 72 6.87 -14.21 5.12
C PHE A 72 7.69 -13.87 6.36
N ARG A 73 8.93 -13.40 6.18
CA ARG A 73 9.79 -12.89 7.24
C ARG A 73 10.06 -11.40 7.08
N GLN A 74 10.51 -10.76 8.15
CA GLN A 74 11.09 -9.42 8.04
C GLN A 74 12.37 -9.47 7.18
N PRO A 75 12.59 -8.49 6.28
CA PRO A 75 13.74 -8.51 5.38
C PRO A 75 15.07 -8.13 6.05
N SER A 76 15.05 -7.58 7.27
CA SER A 76 16.27 -7.25 8.01
C SER A 76 16.03 -7.18 9.52
N ASN A 77 17.09 -7.30 10.31
CA ASN A 77 17.05 -7.17 11.78
C ASN A 77 16.82 -5.73 12.28
N THR A 78 16.72 -4.75 11.39
CA THR A 78 16.62 -3.32 11.76
C THR A 78 15.20 -2.76 11.68
N SER A 79 14.25 -3.54 11.15
CA SER A 79 12.85 -3.13 11.00
C SER A 79 11.95 -4.27 11.44
N HIS A 80 11.14 -4.04 12.46
CA HIS A 80 10.16 -4.99 13.00
C HIS A 80 8.89 -5.12 12.16
N PHE A 81 8.91 -4.69 10.89
CA PHE A 81 7.70 -4.62 10.07
C PHE A 81 7.79 -5.48 8.82
N LEU A 82 6.75 -6.30 8.64
CA LEU A 82 6.37 -6.91 7.37
C LEU A 82 5.31 -6.02 6.70
N TRP A 83 5.68 -5.42 5.57
CA TRP A 83 4.89 -4.40 4.90
C TRP A 83 3.93 -4.99 3.87
N TRP A 84 2.72 -4.43 3.86
CA TRP A 84 1.64 -4.76 2.93
C TRP A 84 0.96 -3.49 2.43
N GLU A 85 0.76 -3.36 1.13
CA GLU A 85 0.07 -2.23 0.52
C GLU A 85 -1.39 -2.59 0.23
N LEU A 86 -2.30 -1.62 0.26
CA LEU A 86 -3.67 -1.84 -0.21
C LEU A 86 -3.66 -2.27 -1.68
N SER A 87 -4.37 -3.37 -1.99
CA SER A 87 -4.49 -3.89 -3.36
C SER A 87 -5.82 -3.43 -3.95
N ILE A 88 -5.81 -2.27 -4.58
CA ILE A 88 -6.98 -1.66 -5.21
C ILE A 88 -7.31 -2.38 -6.52
N THR A 89 -8.54 -2.88 -6.63
CA THR A 89 -9.04 -3.54 -7.85
C THR A 89 -9.91 -2.60 -8.68
N THR A 90 -10.16 -2.96 -9.93
CA THR A 90 -11.10 -2.21 -10.79
C THR A 90 -12.48 -2.09 -10.14
N ASP A 91 -12.97 -3.13 -9.47
CA ASP A 91 -14.25 -3.09 -8.76
C ASP A 91 -14.24 -2.08 -7.60
N ASP A 92 -13.11 -1.95 -6.88
CA ASP A 92 -12.96 -0.98 -5.81
C ASP A 92 -12.99 0.46 -6.36
N ILE A 93 -12.36 0.69 -7.52
CA ILE A 93 -12.37 1.97 -8.24
C ILE A 93 -13.79 2.32 -8.68
N CYS A 94 -14.48 1.42 -9.39
CA CYS A 94 -15.85 1.64 -9.84
C CYS A 94 -16.81 1.92 -8.68
N SER A 95 -16.67 1.17 -7.58
CA SER A 95 -17.49 1.36 -6.39
C SER A 95 -17.22 2.70 -5.71
N ALA A 96 -15.96 3.12 -5.62
CA ALA A 96 -15.57 4.41 -5.05
C ALA A 96 -16.07 5.58 -5.91
N GLU A 97 -15.99 5.44 -7.23
CA GLU A 97 -16.50 6.43 -8.17
C GLU A 97 -18.01 6.61 -8.05
N GLN A 98 -18.75 5.50 -8.01
CA GLN A 98 -20.19 5.53 -7.84
C GLN A 98 -20.59 6.20 -6.52
N ARG A 99 -19.88 5.91 -5.42
CA ARG A 99 -20.10 6.59 -4.12
C ARG A 99 -19.84 8.09 -4.21
N PHE A 100 -18.73 8.48 -4.83
CA PHE A 100 -18.36 9.87 -5.02
C PHE A 100 -19.42 10.64 -5.83
N LEU A 101 -19.83 10.12 -6.99
CA LEU A 101 -20.87 10.74 -7.82
C LEU A 101 -22.23 10.83 -7.09
N THR A 102 -22.61 9.77 -6.36
CA THR A 102 -23.85 9.76 -5.55
C THR A 102 -23.81 10.84 -4.47
N SER A 103 -22.64 11.09 -3.87
CA SER A 103 -22.47 12.11 -2.83
C SER A 103 -22.61 13.54 -3.35
N LEU A 104 -22.22 13.80 -4.61
CA LEU A 104 -22.31 15.12 -5.22
C LEU A 104 -23.73 15.50 -5.63
N SER A 105 -24.56 14.53 -6.03
CA SER A 105 -25.98 14.77 -6.35
C SER A 105 -26.78 13.46 -6.34
N PRO A 106 -27.74 13.30 -5.40
CA PRO A 106 -28.56 12.09 -5.30
C PRO A 106 -29.51 11.84 -6.48
N CYS A 107 -29.68 12.82 -7.38
CA CYS A 107 -30.72 12.83 -8.43
C CYS A 107 -30.17 12.80 -9.87
N THR A 108 -28.87 12.65 -10.06
CA THR A 108 -28.28 12.63 -11.41
C THR A 108 -28.41 11.25 -12.05
N HIS A 109 -28.65 11.21 -13.37
CA HIS A 109 -28.50 10.01 -14.19
C HIS A 109 -27.00 9.64 -14.25
N ILE A 110 -26.49 9.04 -13.17
CA ILE A 110 -25.08 8.65 -12.97
C ILE A 110 -24.62 7.62 -14.02
N CYS A 111 -25.56 6.96 -14.70
CA CYS A 111 -25.29 5.90 -15.67
C CYS A 111 -24.52 6.36 -16.94
N ASP A 112 -24.45 7.66 -17.23
CA ASP A 112 -23.85 8.17 -18.48
C ASP A 112 -22.46 8.80 -18.31
N GLN A 113 -21.89 8.84 -17.09
CA GLN A 113 -20.53 9.33 -16.90
C GLN A 113 -19.49 8.26 -17.26
N LEU A 114 -18.49 8.65 -18.05
CA LEU A 114 -17.32 7.82 -18.32
C LEU A 114 -16.49 7.66 -17.02
N PRO A 115 -15.91 6.47 -16.78
CA PRO A 115 -15.00 6.27 -15.67
C PRO A 115 -13.90 7.33 -15.66
N PHE A 116 -13.65 7.96 -14.52
CA PHE A 116 -12.64 9.02 -14.39
C PHE A 116 -11.56 8.69 -13.37
N LEU A 117 -11.87 7.93 -12.32
CA LEU A 117 -10.90 7.57 -11.29
C LEU A 117 -9.75 6.72 -11.83
N GLU A 118 -10.01 5.87 -12.83
CA GLU A 118 -8.96 5.08 -13.50
C GLU A 118 -7.92 5.94 -14.22
N TYR A 119 -8.24 7.19 -14.58
CA TYR A 119 -7.31 8.12 -15.21
C TYR A 119 -6.41 8.83 -14.20
N PHE A 120 -6.61 8.63 -12.90
CA PHE A 120 -5.68 9.08 -11.87
C PHE A 120 -4.57 8.02 -11.74
N THR A 121 -3.34 8.43 -12.05
CA THR A 121 -2.23 7.53 -12.35
C THR A 121 -1.29 7.29 -11.16
N SER A 122 -1.72 7.53 -9.91
CA SER A 122 -0.82 7.29 -8.76
C SER A 122 -0.49 5.80 -8.59
N LYS A 123 0.61 5.52 -7.87
CA LYS A 123 1.09 4.16 -7.63
C LYS A 123 0.06 3.26 -6.95
N ALA A 124 -0.86 3.83 -6.16
CA ALA A 124 -1.95 3.08 -5.52
C ALA A 124 -2.88 2.41 -6.56
N PHE A 125 -3.00 2.99 -7.76
CA PHE A 125 -3.86 2.50 -8.85
C PHE A 125 -3.08 1.75 -9.96
N GLN A 126 -1.74 1.74 -9.89
CA GLN A 126 -0.92 1.11 -10.91
C GLN A 126 -0.86 -0.41 -10.75
N LYS A 127 -0.90 -1.11 -11.90
CA LYS A 127 -0.71 -2.58 -11.95
C LYS A 127 0.77 -2.95 -11.77
N GLU A 128 1.65 -2.09 -12.27
CA GLU A 128 3.10 -2.19 -12.09
C GLU A 128 3.48 -2.09 -10.61
N SER A 129 4.65 -2.61 -10.25
CA SER A 129 5.19 -2.45 -8.91
C SER A 129 6.61 -1.91 -8.92
N PRO A 130 6.97 -0.98 -8.02
CA PRO A 130 8.37 -0.61 -7.84
C PRO A 130 9.15 -1.64 -7.02
N TYR A 131 8.53 -2.62 -6.38
CA TYR A 131 9.19 -3.51 -5.41
C TYR A 131 9.58 -4.88 -5.99
N GLY A 132 9.20 -5.18 -7.23
CA GLY A 132 9.56 -6.41 -7.92
C GLY A 132 8.41 -6.99 -8.73
N ASN A 133 8.66 -8.17 -9.30
CA ASN A 133 7.72 -8.81 -10.23
C ASN A 133 6.68 -9.70 -9.53
N PHE A 134 6.95 -10.16 -8.30
CA PHE A 134 6.17 -11.21 -7.66
C PHE A 134 5.24 -10.60 -6.59
N ARG A 135 3.94 -10.59 -6.88
CA ARG A 135 2.91 -9.98 -6.03
C ARG A 135 2.06 -11.06 -5.37
N PHE A 136 2.13 -11.12 -4.05
CA PHE A 136 1.24 -11.94 -3.24
C PHE A 136 0.04 -11.12 -2.80
N THR A 137 -1.18 -11.51 -3.20
CA THR A 137 -2.40 -10.77 -2.86
C THR A 137 -3.29 -11.61 -1.95
N PHE A 138 -3.59 -11.08 -0.76
CA PHE A 138 -4.46 -11.71 0.24
C PHE A 138 -5.67 -10.83 0.52
N SER A 139 -6.77 -11.43 0.96
CA SER A 139 -7.80 -10.63 1.63
C SER A 139 -7.26 -10.17 2.99
N ILE A 140 -7.60 -8.96 3.43
CA ILE A 140 -7.18 -8.44 4.74
C ILE A 140 -7.61 -9.39 5.86
N ARG A 141 -8.85 -9.91 5.77
CA ARG A 141 -9.38 -10.89 6.73
C ARG A 141 -8.52 -12.16 6.80
N GLU A 142 -8.08 -12.68 5.67
CA GLU A 142 -7.22 -13.87 5.59
C GLU A 142 -5.82 -13.60 6.14
N LEU A 143 -5.21 -12.45 5.80
CA LEU A 143 -3.92 -12.05 6.34
C LEU A 143 -3.97 -11.90 7.87
N LEU A 144 -4.96 -11.17 8.38
CA LEU A 144 -5.14 -10.96 9.82
C LEU A 144 -5.51 -12.25 10.56
N TYR A 145 -6.20 -13.18 9.90
CA TYR A 145 -6.46 -14.52 10.44
C TYR A 145 -5.15 -15.29 10.63
N HIS A 146 -4.33 -15.40 9.58
CA HIS A 146 -3.05 -16.11 9.66
C HIS A 146 -2.12 -15.50 10.71
N TYR A 147 -2.09 -14.16 10.79
CA TYR A 147 -1.31 -13.46 11.80
C TYR A 147 -1.84 -13.66 13.22
N GLY A 148 -3.16 -13.65 13.40
CA GLY A 148 -3.81 -13.86 14.69
C GLY A 148 -3.62 -15.28 15.24
N ASP A 149 -3.80 -16.28 14.37
CA ASP A 149 -3.61 -17.70 14.66
C ASP A 149 -2.17 -17.98 15.15
N GLN A 150 -1.16 -17.42 14.47
CA GLN A 150 0.24 -17.73 14.76
C GLN A 150 0.86 -16.90 15.90
N PHE A 151 0.47 -15.63 16.04
CA PHE A 151 1.17 -14.70 16.94
C PHE A 151 0.28 -14.11 18.03
N CYS A 152 -1.04 -14.28 17.95
CA CYS A 152 -1.97 -13.66 18.89
C CYS A 152 -2.71 -14.68 19.77
N HIS A 153 -2.27 -15.95 19.83
CA HIS A 153 -2.93 -17.01 20.61
C HIS A 153 -4.44 -17.09 20.31
N ASP A 154 -4.79 -17.17 19.03
CA ASP A 154 -6.17 -17.18 18.51
C ASP A 154 -7.01 -15.92 18.80
N GLN A 155 -6.40 -14.86 19.34
CA GLN A 155 -7.06 -13.57 19.50
C GLN A 155 -6.92 -12.73 18.23
N SER A 156 -7.89 -11.86 17.99
CA SER A 156 -7.77 -10.89 16.89
C SER A 156 -6.62 -9.91 17.16
N PRO A 157 -5.76 -9.65 16.15
CA PRO A 157 -4.70 -8.66 16.28
C PRO A 157 -5.26 -7.26 16.50
N VAL A 158 -4.41 -6.40 17.05
CA VAL A 158 -4.70 -4.99 17.29
C VAL A 158 -4.25 -4.18 16.08
N LEU A 159 -5.14 -3.31 15.59
CA LEU A 159 -4.83 -2.31 14.56
C LEU A 159 -4.79 -0.92 15.21
N ARG A 160 -3.72 -0.18 14.97
CA ARG A 160 -3.53 1.19 15.47
C ARG A 160 -3.06 2.12 14.35
N VAL A 161 -3.42 3.40 14.51
CA VAL A 161 -2.86 4.51 13.73
C VAL A 161 -1.40 4.62 14.11
N TYR A 162 -0.48 4.32 13.19
CA TYR A 162 0.96 4.34 13.49
C TYR A 162 1.57 5.70 13.18
N GLU A 163 1.54 6.13 11.92
CA GLU A 163 2.11 7.43 11.54
C GLU A 163 1.61 7.90 10.17
N THR A 164 1.75 9.20 9.92
CA THR A 164 1.78 9.81 8.58
C THR A 164 3.23 10.10 8.22
N VAL A 165 3.69 9.63 7.06
CA VAL A 165 5.03 9.92 6.52
C VAL A 165 4.91 10.75 5.25
N LEU A 166 5.66 11.85 5.19
CA LEU A 166 5.80 12.71 4.03
C LEU A 166 7.12 12.43 3.32
N TYR A 167 6.98 12.08 2.05
CA TYR A 167 8.07 12.04 1.08
C TYR A 167 7.95 13.22 0.11
N LYS A 168 8.88 13.33 -0.83
CA LYS A 168 8.94 14.44 -1.78
C LYS A 168 7.63 14.70 -2.55
N GLN A 169 6.79 13.69 -2.81
CA GLN A 169 5.51 13.80 -3.52
C GLN A 169 4.50 12.73 -3.08
N GLU A 170 4.68 12.14 -1.91
CA GLU A 170 3.90 10.98 -1.45
C GLU A 170 3.57 11.16 0.03
N ILE A 171 2.31 10.91 0.38
CA ILE A 171 1.83 10.82 1.76
C ILE A 171 1.51 9.36 2.04
N LEU A 172 2.22 8.79 3.01
CA LEU A 172 2.02 7.42 3.46
C LEU A 172 1.31 7.42 4.82
N TYR A 173 0.14 6.80 4.88
CA TYR A 173 -0.55 6.50 6.13
C TYR A 173 -0.26 5.05 6.52
N THR A 174 0.40 4.86 7.67
CA THR A 174 0.76 3.53 8.14
C THR A 174 -0.20 3.07 9.23
N ILE A 175 -0.77 1.88 9.05
CA ILE A 175 -1.52 1.15 10.06
C ILE A 175 -0.59 0.09 10.64
N VAL A 176 -0.32 0.13 11.95
CA VAL A 176 0.42 -0.97 12.60
C VAL A 176 -0.55 -2.05 13.04
N VAL A 177 -0.20 -3.30 12.75
CA VAL A 177 -0.90 -4.50 13.19
C VAL A 177 0.01 -5.25 14.16
N HIS A 178 -0.46 -5.49 15.38
CA HIS A 178 0.37 -6.15 16.40
C HIS A 178 -0.45 -7.04 17.36
N PRO A 179 0.20 -8.00 18.04
CA PRO A 179 -0.44 -8.79 19.09
C PRO A 179 -0.67 -7.94 20.35
N ARG A 180 -1.62 -8.36 21.19
CA ARG A 180 -2.01 -7.59 22.39
C ARG A 180 -0.92 -7.51 23.47
N ASN A 181 0.01 -8.47 23.49
CA ASN A 181 1.15 -8.51 24.43
C ASN A 181 2.33 -7.64 23.97
N ILE A 182 2.24 -7.01 22.79
CA ILE A 182 3.22 -6.03 22.32
C ILE A 182 2.73 -4.64 22.72
N HIS A 183 3.41 -4.07 23.72
CA HIS A 183 3.00 -2.85 24.41
C HIS A 183 3.65 -1.56 23.86
N CYS A 184 4.63 -1.68 22.96
CA CYS A 184 5.32 -0.51 22.39
C CYS A 184 4.42 0.40 21.55
N TYR A 185 3.19 -0.03 21.23
CA TYR A 185 2.20 0.76 20.51
C TYR A 185 1.04 1.23 21.38
N ASP A 186 1.10 1.08 22.70
CA ASP A 186 -0.09 1.29 23.53
C ASP A 186 -0.60 2.73 23.55
N ASP A 187 0.31 3.70 23.41
CA ASP A 187 0.01 5.14 23.32
C ASP A 187 -0.57 5.55 21.96
N TYR A 188 -0.48 4.70 20.93
CA TYR A 188 -0.99 5.00 19.59
C TYR A 188 -2.51 4.79 19.52
N PRO A 189 -3.28 5.68 18.86
CA PRO A 189 -4.73 5.52 18.77
C PRO A 189 -5.14 4.21 18.10
N ARG A 190 -6.23 3.60 18.59
CA ARG A 190 -6.86 2.46 17.89
C ARG A 190 -7.36 2.92 16.53
N LEU A 191 -7.17 2.06 15.53
CA LEU A 191 -7.68 2.35 14.20
C LEU A 191 -9.23 2.45 14.27
N PRO A 192 -9.84 3.54 13.77
CA PRO A 192 -11.27 3.77 13.92
C PRO A 192 -12.08 2.74 13.11
N LYS A 193 -13.26 2.40 13.62
CA LYS A 193 -14.22 1.52 12.91
C LYS A 193 -15.11 2.31 11.95
N ASN A 194 -15.33 3.59 12.25
CA ASN A 194 -16.12 4.55 11.51
C ASN A 194 -15.65 5.97 11.91
N GLY A 195 -16.18 6.99 11.24
CA GLY A 195 -15.84 8.38 11.50
C GLY A 195 -15.29 9.06 10.25
N ASP A 196 -14.74 10.25 10.45
CA ASP A 196 -14.30 11.24 9.46
C ASP A 196 -12.77 11.24 9.22
N GLY A 197 -12.02 10.34 9.87
CA GLY A 197 -10.58 10.21 9.68
C GLY A 197 -10.13 9.83 8.26
N VAL A 198 -8.82 9.73 8.04
CA VAL A 198 -8.23 9.36 6.74
C VAL A 198 -8.56 7.92 6.35
N CYS A 199 -8.40 6.98 7.28
CA CYS A 199 -8.71 5.58 7.06
C CYS A 199 -9.16 4.87 8.34
N GLY A 200 -9.80 3.72 8.18
CA GLY A 200 -10.19 2.87 9.30
C GLY A 200 -10.50 1.45 8.87
N TYR A 201 -10.81 0.58 9.82
CA TYR A 201 -11.04 -0.84 9.56
C TYR A 201 -12.38 -1.30 10.10
N ALA A 202 -13.20 -1.87 9.23
CA ALA A 202 -14.48 -2.46 9.59
C ALA A 202 -14.79 -3.68 8.72
N LYS A 203 -15.30 -4.74 9.36
CA LYS A 203 -15.87 -5.92 8.69
C LYS A 203 -14.93 -6.59 7.65
N GLY A 204 -13.61 -6.54 7.87
CA GLY A 204 -12.64 -7.16 6.96
C GLY A 204 -12.19 -6.28 5.80
N SER A 205 -12.59 -5.01 5.79
CA SER A 205 -12.13 -4.01 4.82
C SER A 205 -11.47 -2.82 5.52
N ILE A 206 -10.54 -2.19 4.83
CA ILE A 206 -10.05 -0.86 5.18
C ILE A 206 -10.81 0.15 4.31
N TRP A 207 -11.54 1.05 4.97
CA TRP A 207 -12.04 2.23 4.28
C TRP A 207 -10.94 3.29 4.28
N TRP A 208 -10.75 3.95 3.14
CA TRP A 208 -9.73 4.97 2.96
C TRP A 208 -10.30 6.12 2.14
N ARG A 209 -10.21 7.34 2.67
CA ARG A 209 -10.55 8.57 1.95
C ARG A 209 -9.31 9.08 1.26
N CYS A 210 -9.16 8.69 0.01
CA CYS A 210 -8.08 9.19 -0.84
C CYS A 210 -8.30 10.68 -1.08
N GLN A 211 -7.38 11.49 -0.59
CA GLN A 211 -7.46 12.94 -0.72
C GLN A 211 -6.63 13.44 -1.90
N SER A 212 -5.72 12.62 -2.44
CA SER A 212 -4.89 13.00 -3.57
C SER A 212 -4.56 11.78 -4.45
N PRO A 213 -5.44 11.42 -5.40
CA PRO A 213 -5.31 10.16 -6.15
C PRO A 213 -4.22 10.16 -7.24
N SER A 214 -3.57 11.28 -7.56
CA SER A 214 -2.57 11.35 -8.64
C SER A 214 -1.36 12.19 -8.27
N GLU A 215 -0.17 11.79 -8.74
CA GLU A 215 1.04 12.63 -8.61
C GLU A 215 0.95 13.90 -9.48
N THR A 216 0.30 13.77 -10.65
CA THR A 216 0.20 14.85 -11.65
C THR A 216 -1.26 15.11 -12.02
N TYR A 217 -1.64 16.37 -12.01
CA TYR A 217 -2.97 16.84 -12.40
C TYR A 217 -2.87 17.65 -13.69
N ARG A 218 -3.74 17.34 -14.65
CA ARG A 218 -3.74 17.98 -15.97
C ARG A 218 -4.86 19.01 -16.05
N HIS A 219 -4.52 20.26 -16.34
CA HIS A 219 -5.51 21.26 -16.76
C HIS A 219 -5.52 21.35 -18.29
N ARG A 220 -6.72 21.50 -18.88
CA ARG A 220 -6.87 22.06 -20.23
C ARG A 220 -7.09 23.56 -20.11
N PHE A 221 -6.15 24.39 -20.55
CA PHE A 221 -6.34 25.84 -20.64
C PHE A 221 -6.06 26.26 -22.10
N ASN A 222 -7.06 26.82 -22.78
CA ASN A 222 -6.97 27.42 -24.12
C ASN A 222 -5.84 26.88 -25.00
N VAL A 223 -6.03 25.65 -25.49
CA VAL A 223 -5.18 24.94 -26.47
C VAL A 223 -3.88 24.31 -25.94
N ASN A 224 -3.46 24.55 -24.69
CA ASN A 224 -2.27 23.91 -24.08
C ASN A 224 -2.59 23.08 -22.82
N TRP A 225 -1.93 21.93 -22.71
CA TRP A 225 -1.96 21.09 -21.50
C TRP A 225 -0.87 21.56 -20.54
N ASN A 226 -1.25 21.96 -19.32
CA ASN A 226 -0.28 22.27 -18.27
C ASN A 226 -0.35 21.18 -17.20
N ASN A 227 0.77 20.47 -17.00
CA ASN A 227 0.90 19.40 -16.02
C ASN A 227 1.37 20.01 -14.69
N GLN A 228 0.55 19.88 -13.65
CA GLN A 228 0.92 20.32 -12.31
C GLN A 228 1.26 19.11 -11.44
N TYR A 229 2.52 19.04 -11.02
CA TYR A 229 2.98 18.09 -10.02
C TYR A 229 2.43 18.48 -8.65
N TYR A 230 1.78 17.55 -7.96
CA TYR A 230 1.28 17.75 -6.61
C TYR A 230 1.77 16.60 -5.72
N VAL A 231 0.88 16.02 -4.92
CA VAL A 231 1.12 14.89 -4.04
C VAL A 231 0.17 13.76 -4.38
N TRP A 232 0.53 12.53 -4.06
CA TRP A 232 -0.44 11.44 -3.98
C TRP A 232 -0.39 10.78 -2.61
N ASP A 233 -1.50 10.17 -2.19
CA ASP A 233 -1.58 9.49 -0.91
C ASP A 233 -1.90 7.99 -1.04
N HIS A 234 -1.50 7.21 -0.05
CA HIS A 234 -1.86 5.80 0.07
C HIS A 234 -1.81 5.29 1.52
N VAL A 235 -2.31 4.07 1.72
CA VAL A 235 -2.33 3.40 3.02
C VAL A 235 -1.55 2.09 2.95
N CYS A 236 -0.71 1.82 3.96
CA CYS A 236 -0.04 0.55 4.14
C CYS A 236 -0.33 -0.06 5.51
N LEU A 237 -0.25 -1.39 5.58
CA LEU A 237 -0.25 -2.15 6.82
C LEU A 237 1.18 -2.59 7.11
N ALA A 238 1.62 -2.33 8.34
CA ALA A 238 2.87 -2.78 8.90
C ALA A 238 2.56 -3.83 9.96
N LEU A 239 2.77 -5.12 9.63
CA LEU A 239 2.64 -6.20 10.60
C LEU A 239 3.89 -6.24 11.46
N HIS A 240 3.73 -6.12 12.78
CA HIS A 240 4.83 -6.25 13.71
C HIS A 240 5.37 -7.69 13.71
N MET A 241 6.68 -7.85 13.58
CA MET A 241 7.39 -9.11 13.53
C MET A 241 8.56 -9.06 14.53
N GLU A 242 8.55 -9.96 15.51
CA GLU A 242 9.72 -10.15 16.38
C GLU A 242 10.84 -10.89 15.62
N PRO A 243 12.11 -10.75 16.06
CA PRO A 243 13.22 -11.49 15.49
C PRO A 243 12.94 -13.00 15.40
N GLY A 244 13.14 -13.56 14.21
CA GLY A 244 12.93 -14.99 13.93
C GLY A 244 11.50 -15.38 13.55
N TRP A 245 10.52 -14.50 13.69
CA TRP A 245 9.14 -14.79 13.26
C TRP A 245 9.03 -15.01 11.76
N VAL A 246 8.18 -15.98 11.41
CA VAL A 246 7.76 -16.30 10.04
C VAL A 246 6.25 -16.36 10.04
N LEU A 247 5.61 -15.51 9.25
CA LEU A 247 4.19 -15.63 9.00
C LEU A 247 3.97 -16.77 8.00
N HIS A 248 3.76 -17.98 8.52
CA HIS A 248 3.60 -19.18 7.71
C HIS A 248 2.29 -19.15 6.93
N VAL A 249 2.38 -19.59 5.68
CA VAL A 249 1.24 -19.79 4.80
C VAL A 249 1.47 -21.09 4.06
N ASP A 250 0.44 -21.93 4.04
CA ASP A 250 0.46 -23.18 3.28
C ASP A 250 0.93 -22.96 1.83
N GLN A 251 1.73 -23.89 1.31
CA GLN A 251 2.39 -23.75 0.02
C GLN A 251 1.39 -23.63 -1.14
N ASP A 252 0.32 -24.43 -1.15
CA ASP A 252 -0.72 -24.34 -2.18
C ASP A 252 -1.40 -22.97 -2.14
N ARG A 253 -1.55 -22.42 -0.94
CA ARG A 253 -2.12 -21.10 -0.74
C ARG A 253 -1.18 -19.99 -1.22
N LEU A 254 0.12 -20.08 -0.96
CA LEU A 254 1.13 -19.17 -1.53
C LEU A 254 1.04 -19.15 -3.06
N PHE A 255 1.04 -20.32 -3.72
CA PHE A 255 0.88 -20.40 -5.17
C PHE A 255 -0.45 -19.80 -5.67
N LYS A 256 -1.55 -20.00 -4.95
CA LYS A 256 -2.86 -19.43 -5.30
C LYS A 256 -2.93 -17.91 -5.13
N ARG A 257 -2.08 -17.31 -4.28
CA ARG A 257 -2.05 -15.87 -4.02
C ARG A 257 -1.00 -15.11 -4.81
N LEU A 258 -0.02 -15.82 -5.37
CA LEU A 258 1.03 -15.23 -6.18
C LEU A 258 0.56 -14.93 -7.60
N ASN A 259 0.83 -13.71 -8.06
CA ASN A 259 0.70 -13.27 -9.44
C ASN A 259 1.98 -12.55 -9.87
N VAL A 260 2.25 -12.55 -11.17
CA VAL A 260 3.36 -11.79 -11.77
C VAL A 260 2.86 -10.41 -12.19
N CYS A 261 3.70 -9.38 -12.03
CA CYS A 261 3.45 -8.03 -12.47
C CYS A 261 4.71 -7.40 -13.08
N GLU A 262 4.49 -6.34 -13.87
CA GLU A 262 5.56 -5.52 -14.42
C GLU A 262 6.25 -4.71 -13.33
N VAL A 263 7.56 -4.52 -13.48
CA VAL A 263 8.31 -3.62 -12.60
C VAL A 263 8.27 -2.22 -13.19
N SER A 264 7.86 -1.25 -12.38
CA SER A 264 7.76 0.14 -12.81
C SER A 264 9.13 0.68 -13.24
N GLN A 265 9.16 1.57 -14.23
CA GLN A 265 10.41 2.18 -14.73
C GLN A 265 11.27 2.79 -13.60
N ARG A 266 10.63 3.40 -12.60
CA ARG A 266 11.28 3.88 -11.37
C ARG A 266 11.06 2.88 -10.23
N HIS A 267 11.91 1.86 -10.17
CA HIS A 267 11.82 0.82 -9.16
C HIS A 267 12.71 1.06 -7.93
N LEU A 268 12.43 0.28 -6.89
CA LEU A 268 13.02 0.33 -5.55
C LEU A 268 13.67 -1.01 -5.17
N LEU A 269 13.87 -1.91 -6.15
CA LEU A 269 14.66 -3.13 -6.00
C LEU A 269 16.06 -2.81 -5.47
N LYS A 270 16.52 -3.62 -4.51
CA LYS A 270 17.85 -3.48 -3.91
C LYS A 270 18.85 -4.34 -4.70
N PRO A 271 20.07 -3.84 -4.97
CA PRO A 271 21.12 -4.69 -5.52
C PRO A 271 21.33 -5.95 -4.66
N PRO A 272 21.60 -7.12 -5.28
CA PRO A 272 21.87 -7.32 -6.70
C PRO A 272 20.62 -7.53 -7.57
N GLU A 273 19.41 -7.38 -7.03
CA GLU A 273 18.18 -7.63 -7.81
C GLU A 273 18.01 -6.61 -8.94
N THR A 274 17.65 -7.12 -10.12
CA THR A 274 17.30 -6.33 -11.30
C THR A 274 15.87 -6.64 -11.72
N PRO A 275 15.16 -5.68 -12.34
CA PRO A 275 13.84 -5.94 -12.92
C PRO A 275 13.89 -7.10 -13.92
N LEU A 276 12.92 -8.01 -13.82
CA LEU A 276 12.71 -9.05 -14.82
C LEU A 276 11.65 -8.61 -15.82
N SER A 277 11.76 -9.09 -17.06
CA SER A 277 10.61 -9.02 -17.99
C SER A 277 9.47 -9.91 -17.47
N LEU A 278 8.23 -9.60 -17.89
CA LEU A 278 7.07 -10.42 -17.55
C LEU A 278 7.28 -11.89 -17.91
N ASN A 279 7.78 -12.17 -19.11
CA ASN A 279 8.01 -13.53 -19.59
C ASN A 279 9.04 -14.27 -18.72
N GLU A 280 10.13 -13.61 -18.30
CA GLU A 280 11.11 -14.22 -17.38
C GLU A 280 10.49 -14.52 -16.02
N ALA A 281 9.73 -13.59 -15.45
CA ALA A 281 9.06 -13.78 -14.17
C ALA A 281 7.98 -14.88 -14.22
N ASP A 282 7.21 -14.97 -15.32
CA ASP A 282 6.23 -16.03 -15.54
C ASP A 282 6.89 -17.41 -15.70
N ASN A 283 8.02 -17.48 -16.39
CA ASN A 283 8.81 -18.71 -16.48
C ASN A 283 9.32 -19.14 -15.09
N ILE A 284 9.76 -18.18 -14.27
CA ILE A 284 10.14 -18.43 -12.86
C ILE A 284 8.99 -19.00 -12.05
N PHE A 285 7.83 -18.35 -12.11
CA PHE A 285 6.66 -18.82 -11.40
C PHE A 285 6.22 -20.23 -11.86
N THR A 286 6.24 -20.49 -13.17
CA THR A 286 5.83 -21.78 -13.75
C THR A 286 6.77 -22.91 -13.35
N ASN A 287 8.09 -22.70 -13.41
CA ASN A 287 9.07 -23.71 -13.03
C ASN A 287 9.03 -24.01 -11.52
N LEU A 288 8.85 -22.97 -10.70
CA LEU A 288 8.68 -23.11 -9.26
C LEU A 288 7.47 -24.00 -8.93
N LYS A 289 6.35 -23.79 -9.63
CA LYS A 289 5.13 -24.59 -9.48
C LYS A 289 5.29 -26.04 -9.97
N ALA A 290 6.11 -26.25 -11.00
CA ALA A 290 6.40 -27.57 -11.54
C ALA A 290 7.40 -28.39 -10.67
N GLY A 291 7.97 -27.79 -9.62
CA GLY A 291 9.00 -28.44 -8.80
C GLY A 291 10.32 -28.65 -9.55
N VAL A 292 10.52 -27.94 -10.67
CA VAL A 292 11.76 -28.03 -11.45
C VAL A 292 12.80 -27.16 -10.76
N GLY A 293 13.73 -27.81 -10.04
CA GLY A 293 14.84 -27.14 -9.38
C GLY A 293 15.67 -26.33 -10.39
N TYR A 294 15.95 -25.07 -10.06
CA TYR A 294 16.78 -24.21 -10.88
C TYR A 294 18.27 -24.60 -10.78
N PRO A 295 18.98 -24.77 -11.91
CA PRO A 295 20.43 -24.82 -11.90
C PRO A 295 21.00 -23.39 -11.85
N GLY A 296 21.71 -23.06 -10.78
CA GLY A 296 22.47 -21.80 -10.60
C GLY A 296 21.90 -21.00 -9.44
N VAL A 297 22.53 -20.97 -8.26
CA VAL A 297 23.96 -20.72 -8.00
C VAL A 297 24.54 -21.83 -7.12
N ARG A 298 25.60 -22.50 -7.61
CA ARG A 298 26.53 -23.23 -6.75
C ARG A 298 27.72 -22.30 -6.50
N ASP A 299 27.99 -22.14 -5.21
CA ASP A 299 29.14 -21.52 -4.52
C ASP A 299 29.45 -20.03 -4.79
#